data_AF-A0A8H5F7D8-F1
#
_entry.id   AF-A0A8H5F7D8-F1
#
_cell.length_a   1.000
_cell.length_b   1.000
_cell.length_c   1.000
_cell.angle_alpha   90.00
_cell.angle_beta   90.00
_cell.angle_gamma   90.00
#
_symmetry.space_group_name_H-M   'P 1'
#
loop_
_entity.id
_entity.type
_entity.pdbx_description
1 polymer ?
#
loop_
_entity_poly.entity_id
_entity_poly.type
_entity_poly.pdbx_seq_one_letter_code
_entity_poly.pdbx_strand_id
1 'polypeptide(L)'
;MSVPAAVEDWVAAILPSPKVNQTWLLHACYEIDRDWPVDNPGDHLSEEVYLDVLERKMLHTSLSEVTTRGSGLPPGIALPTMYTTLKGPIVLEIVHMTDVGVSAFVLEQVHLNRERAAYRRLCAEDDSLSGLTLGEKGHSDSVATPAYPRHCLRLTLSDGNSEIEALELIGKPFSFVLGETPIDVPIVGGIAFLDPDDIEILGGSLEEEDTWHYSRFREELTSRMKEELVLAKKHGTPCKHLFATE
;
A
#
# COMPACT_ATOMS: atom_id res chain seq x y z
N MET A 1 22.53 26.04 0.15
CA MET A 1 21.18 26.12 -0.43
C MET A 1 20.20 25.98 0.72
N SER A 2 19.07 26.68 0.66
CA SER A 2 17.98 26.58 1.65
C SER A 2 16.73 26.11 0.93
N VAL A 3 15.84 25.42 1.65
CA VAL A 3 14.53 25.05 1.09
C VAL A 3 13.70 26.32 0.89
N PRO A 4 13.03 26.51 -0.25
CA PRO A 4 12.12 27.64 -0.46
C PRO A 4 10.95 27.61 0.54
N ALA A 5 10.56 28.75 1.10
CA ALA A 5 9.47 28.83 2.08
C ALA A 5 8.13 28.24 1.56
N ALA A 6 7.82 28.47 0.28
CA ALA A 6 6.64 27.89 -0.35
C ALA A 6 6.64 26.35 -0.35
N VAL A 7 7.82 25.74 -0.48
CA VAL A 7 7.99 24.29 -0.40
C VAL A 7 7.79 23.81 1.04
N GLU A 8 8.33 24.52 2.04
CA GLU A 8 8.13 24.17 3.44
C GLU A 8 6.65 24.25 3.85
N ASP A 9 5.95 25.32 3.45
CA ASP A 9 4.53 25.52 3.72
C ASP A 9 3.67 24.45 3.04
N TRP A 10 3.99 24.12 1.78
CA TRP A 10 3.30 23.08 1.02
C TRP A 10 3.51 21.68 1.63
N VAL A 11 4.75 21.33 1.98
CA VAL A 11 5.07 20.05 2.64
C VAL A 11 4.33 19.92 3.98
N ALA A 12 4.28 20.99 4.77
CA ALA A 12 3.58 20.97 6.06
C ALA A 12 2.06 20.79 5.90
N ALA A 13 1.49 21.20 4.77
CA ALA A 13 0.08 21.01 4.44
C ALA A 13 -0.25 19.57 4.01
N ILE A 14 0.57 18.97 3.13
CA ILE A 14 0.28 17.62 2.58
C ILE A 14 0.73 16.49 3.49
N LEU A 15 1.81 16.70 4.25
CA LEU A 15 2.41 15.71 5.14
C LEU A 15 2.53 16.31 6.56
N PRO A 16 1.37 16.55 7.22
CA PRO A 16 1.35 17.18 8.53
C PRO A 16 1.99 16.30 9.62
N SER A 17 1.86 14.99 9.48
CA SER A 17 2.44 13.93 10.31
C SER A 17 2.66 12.69 9.44
N PRO A 18 3.84 12.04 9.43
CA PRO A 18 5.09 12.43 10.10
C PRO A 18 5.65 13.78 9.61
N LYS A 19 6.77 14.24 10.16
CA LYS A 19 7.51 15.42 9.66
C LYS A 19 8.52 15.01 8.61
N VAL A 20 8.59 15.74 7.51
CA VAL A 20 9.61 15.52 6.47
C VAL A 20 11.02 15.76 7.00
N ASN A 21 11.93 14.87 6.63
CA ASN A 21 13.36 14.96 6.85
C ASN A 21 13.93 16.13 6.03
N GLN A 22 14.41 17.15 6.73
CA GLN A 22 14.93 18.37 6.11
C GLN A 22 16.16 18.12 5.22
N THR A 23 16.96 17.09 5.52
CA THR A 23 18.11 16.74 4.69
C THR A 23 17.66 16.15 3.36
N TRP A 24 16.64 15.28 3.39
CA TRP A 24 16.04 14.74 2.19
C TRP A 24 15.39 15.84 1.35
N LEU A 25 14.61 16.73 1.97
CA LEU A 25 13.91 17.82 1.27
C LEU A 25 14.90 18.77 0.58
N LEU A 26 15.98 19.14 1.25
CA LEU A 26 17.04 19.96 0.66
C LEU A 26 17.70 19.29 -0.53
N HIS A 27 17.95 17.97 -0.45
CA HIS A 27 18.54 17.20 -1.54
C HIS A 27 17.57 17.10 -2.73
N ALA A 28 16.30 16.83 -2.48
CA ALA A 28 15.26 16.78 -3.51
C ALA A 28 15.15 18.11 -4.25
N CYS A 29 15.11 19.24 -3.53
CA CYS A 29 15.11 20.57 -4.14
C CYS A 29 16.35 20.81 -5.01
N TYR A 30 17.54 20.45 -4.51
CA TYR A 30 18.79 20.58 -5.26
C TYR A 30 18.78 19.75 -6.55
N GLU A 31 18.26 18.52 -6.52
CA GLU A 31 18.14 17.67 -7.70
C GLU A 31 17.19 18.27 -8.74
N ILE A 32 16.03 18.79 -8.31
CA ILE A 32 15.07 19.43 -9.21
C ILE A 32 15.72 20.65 -9.88
N ASP A 33 16.40 21.49 -9.10
CA ASP A 33 17.12 22.67 -9.60
C ASP A 33 18.23 22.30 -10.59
N ARG A 34 18.94 21.18 -10.34
CA ARG A 34 20.02 20.69 -11.20
C ARG A 34 19.49 20.10 -12.51
N ASP A 35 18.44 19.28 -12.42
CA ASP A 35 17.90 18.53 -13.55
C ASP A 35 17.07 19.43 -14.49
N TRP A 36 16.77 20.66 -14.05
CA TRP A 36 16.18 21.71 -14.88
C TRP A 36 17.17 22.88 -15.13
N PRO A 37 18.17 22.70 -16.00
CA PRO A 37 19.08 23.77 -16.35
C PRO A 37 18.30 24.90 -17.03
N VAL A 38 18.37 26.08 -16.41
CA VAL A 38 17.77 27.30 -16.91
C VAL A 38 18.58 27.78 -18.12
N ASP A 39 18.16 27.42 -19.34
CA ASP A 39 18.84 27.81 -20.58
C ASP A 39 18.81 29.35 -20.80
N ASN A 40 17.82 30.05 -20.23
CA ASN A 40 17.72 31.51 -20.25
C ASN A 40 17.45 32.08 -18.84
N PRO A 41 18.17 33.12 -18.39
CA PRO A 41 17.87 33.80 -17.13
C PRO A 41 16.46 34.44 -17.20
N GLY A 42 15.46 33.73 -16.69
CA GLY A 42 14.04 34.06 -16.78
C GLY A 42 13.12 32.83 -16.92
N ASP A 43 13.63 31.71 -17.44
CA ASP A 43 12.91 30.44 -17.53
C ASP A 43 13.05 29.67 -16.22
N HIS A 44 12.35 30.14 -15.18
CA HIS A 44 12.15 29.36 -13.96
C HIS A 44 10.99 28.38 -14.17
N LEU A 45 11.10 27.19 -13.60
CA LEU A 45 9.92 26.33 -13.42
C LEU A 45 8.84 27.16 -12.72
N SER A 46 7.60 27.07 -13.21
CA SER A 46 6.48 27.59 -12.43
C SER A 46 6.43 26.84 -11.11
N GLU A 47 6.02 27.55 -10.05
CA GLU A 47 5.89 26.98 -8.71
C GLU A 47 5.02 25.70 -8.73
N GLU A 48 3.93 25.71 -9.49
CA GLU A 48 3.04 24.55 -9.68
C GLU A 48 3.77 23.32 -10.24
N VAL A 49 4.59 23.49 -11.28
CA VAL A 49 5.33 22.36 -11.89
C VAL A 49 6.44 21.88 -10.95
N TYR A 50 7.08 22.82 -10.24
CA TYR A 50 8.09 22.47 -9.24
C TYR A 50 7.51 21.59 -8.12
N LEU A 51 6.36 21.99 -7.58
CA LEU A 51 5.66 21.26 -6.52
C LEU A 51 5.15 19.90 -7.03
N ASP A 52 4.63 19.81 -8.25
CA ASP A 52 4.22 18.53 -8.86
C ASP A 52 5.40 17.54 -9.01
N VAL A 53 6.57 18.02 -9.45
CA VAL A 53 7.77 17.18 -9.54
C VAL A 53 8.22 16.70 -8.16
N LEU A 54 8.17 17.59 -7.17
CA LEU A 54 8.51 17.26 -5.78
C LEU A 54 7.51 16.24 -5.19
N GLU A 55 6.22 16.43 -5.41
CA GLU A 55 5.16 15.51 -5.00
C GLU A 55 5.38 14.13 -5.59
N ARG A 56 5.62 14.04 -6.89
CA ARG A 56 5.91 12.77 -7.55
C ARG A 56 7.15 12.10 -6.99
N LYS A 57 8.24 12.84 -6.75
CA LYS A 57 9.43 12.29 -6.07
C LYS A 57 9.07 11.74 -4.69
N MET A 58 8.30 12.50 -3.90
CA MET A 58 7.89 12.10 -2.55
C MET A 58 7.03 10.83 -2.56
N LEU A 59 6.02 10.73 -3.44
CA LEU A 59 5.12 9.58 -3.55
C LEU A 59 5.79 8.29 -4.08
N HIS A 60 6.97 8.41 -4.70
CA HIS A 60 7.76 7.27 -5.20
C HIS A 60 9.04 7.05 -4.40
N THR A 61 9.12 7.62 -3.20
CA THR A 61 10.22 7.37 -2.25
C THR A 61 9.63 6.80 -0.96
N SER A 62 10.27 5.78 -0.37
CA SER A 62 9.82 5.21 0.90
C SER A 62 9.75 6.30 1.99
N LEU A 63 8.70 6.28 2.81
CA LEU A 63 8.58 7.23 3.93
C LEU A 63 9.76 7.09 4.90
N SER A 64 10.42 5.93 4.95
CA SER A 64 11.62 5.74 5.78
C SER A 64 12.79 6.67 5.42
N GLU A 65 12.85 7.14 4.18
CA GLU A 65 13.85 8.11 3.70
C GLU A 65 13.35 9.55 3.82
N VAL A 66 12.06 9.74 3.53
CA VAL A 66 11.42 11.06 3.45
C VAL A 66 11.14 11.63 4.84
N THR A 67 10.93 10.81 5.86
CA THR A 67 10.38 11.26 7.15
C THR A 67 11.39 11.24 8.29
N THR A 68 11.11 12.07 9.30
CA THR A 68 11.92 12.15 10.51
C THR A 68 11.41 11.13 11.54
N ARG A 69 12.31 10.36 12.11
CA ARG A 69 11.98 9.35 13.12
C ARG A 69 11.19 9.92 14.30
N GLY A 70 10.13 9.22 14.69
CA GLY A 70 9.33 9.53 15.88
C GLY A 70 8.42 10.74 15.73
N SER A 71 8.17 11.18 14.49
CA SER A 71 7.30 12.32 14.20
C SER A 71 5.93 11.95 13.65
N GLY A 72 5.68 10.66 13.37
CA GLY A 72 4.42 10.13 12.86
C GLY A 72 3.61 9.40 13.92
N LEU A 73 3.72 8.07 13.94
CA LEU A 73 2.97 7.21 14.84
C LEU A 73 3.47 7.35 16.30
N PRO A 74 2.57 7.36 17.29
CA PRO A 74 2.95 7.40 18.69
C PRO A 74 3.81 6.18 19.08
N PRO A 75 4.79 6.34 19.99
CA PRO A 75 5.61 5.22 20.45
C PRO A 75 4.76 4.17 21.16
N GLY A 76 4.98 2.89 20.81
CA GLY A 76 4.25 1.77 21.41
C GLY A 76 2.81 1.61 20.90
N ILE A 77 2.44 2.28 19.81
CA ILE A 77 1.08 2.22 19.26
C ILE A 77 0.65 0.80 18.86
N ALA A 78 1.61 -0.03 18.43
CA ALA A 78 1.40 -1.41 18.01
C ALA A 78 1.48 -2.44 19.16
N LEU A 79 1.54 -2.00 20.43
CA LEU A 79 1.60 -2.94 21.56
C LEU A 79 0.27 -3.69 21.72
N PRO A 80 0.27 -4.99 22.01
CA PRO A 80 -0.96 -5.78 22.25
C PRO A 80 -1.82 -5.28 23.41
N THR A 81 -1.24 -4.48 24.31
CA THR A 81 -1.94 -3.87 25.45
C THR A 81 -2.45 -2.47 25.14
N MET A 82 -2.27 -1.98 23.91
CA MET A 82 -2.63 -0.61 23.54
C MET A 82 -4.13 -0.48 23.25
N TYR A 83 -4.77 0.47 23.90
CA TYR A 83 -6.16 0.86 23.68
C TYR A 83 -6.22 2.37 23.62
N THR A 84 -6.43 2.93 22.44
CA THR A 84 -6.43 4.38 22.21
C THR A 84 -7.18 4.72 20.92
N THR A 85 -7.18 5.99 20.56
CA THR A 85 -7.64 6.46 19.26
C THR A 85 -6.51 7.26 18.60
N LEU A 86 -6.24 6.96 17.34
CA LEU A 86 -5.27 7.66 16.52
C LEU A 86 -5.91 8.92 15.96
N LYS A 87 -5.30 10.07 16.26
CA LYS A 87 -5.81 11.38 15.85
C LYS A 87 -5.08 11.85 14.60
N GLY A 88 -5.85 12.10 13.55
CA GLY A 88 -5.36 12.54 12.25
C GLY A 88 -5.23 14.06 12.11
N PRO A 89 -4.78 14.53 10.94
CA PRO A 89 -4.33 13.72 9.79
C PRO A 89 -2.93 13.13 9.97
N ILE A 90 -2.75 11.86 9.60
CA ILE A 90 -1.45 11.16 9.57
C ILE A 90 -1.32 10.45 8.22
N VAL A 91 -0.24 10.73 7.50
CA VAL A 91 0.12 10.06 6.26
C VAL A 91 0.92 8.81 6.58
N LEU A 92 0.50 7.68 6.02
CA LEU A 92 1.14 6.38 6.22
C LEU A 92 1.34 5.71 4.87
N GLU A 93 2.40 4.92 4.79
CA GLU A 93 2.74 4.07 3.66
C GLU A 93 2.13 2.68 3.85
N ILE A 94 1.54 2.13 2.80
CA ILE A 94 1.06 0.74 2.81
C ILE A 94 2.24 -0.18 2.52
N VAL A 95 2.75 -0.80 3.58
CA VAL A 95 3.90 -1.72 3.53
C VAL A 95 3.47 -3.17 3.28
N HIS A 96 2.23 -3.52 3.61
CA HIS A 96 1.69 -4.83 3.26
C HIS A 96 0.18 -4.80 3.19
N MET A 97 -0.40 -5.64 2.34
CA MET A 97 -1.84 -5.80 2.23
C MET A 97 -2.20 -7.25 1.91
N THR A 98 -3.25 -7.74 2.55
CA THR A 98 -3.80 -9.08 2.37
C THR A 98 -5.28 -9.09 2.74
N ASP A 99 -6.02 -10.10 2.30
CA ASP A 99 -7.41 -10.29 2.73
C ASP A 99 -7.47 -11.37 3.82
N VAL A 100 -7.94 -11.01 5.01
CA VAL A 100 -8.08 -11.93 6.15
C VAL A 100 -9.50 -12.47 6.32
N GLY A 101 -10.46 -11.96 5.54
CA GLY A 101 -11.84 -12.41 5.55
C GLY A 101 -12.08 -13.61 4.61
N VAL A 102 -11.10 -13.96 3.79
CA VAL A 102 -11.13 -15.13 2.89
C VAL A 102 -10.09 -16.16 3.30
N SER A 103 -10.40 -17.45 3.08
CA SER A 103 -9.47 -18.58 3.27
C SER A 103 -8.16 -18.35 2.51
N ALA A 104 -7.04 -18.62 3.19
CA ALA A 104 -5.71 -18.53 2.60
C ALA A 104 -5.52 -19.50 1.42
N PHE A 105 -6.19 -20.66 1.44
CA PHE A 105 -6.18 -21.59 0.31
C PHE A 105 -6.85 -21.03 -0.94
N VAL A 106 -7.94 -20.27 -0.77
CA VAL A 106 -8.64 -19.62 -1.89
C VAL A 106 -7.76 -18.51 -2.48
N LEU A 107 -7.11 -17.72 -1.63
CA LEU A 107 -6.17 -16.68 -2.07
C LEU A 107 -4.99 -17.29 -2.84
N GLU A 108 -4.41 -18.39 -2.36
CA GLU A 108 -3.34 -19.11 -3.07
C GLU A 108 -3.81 -19.68 -4.41
N GLN A 109 -5.03 -20.20 -4.48
CA GLN A 109 -5.58 -20.71 -5.73
C GLN A 109 -5.71 -19.60 -6.78
N VAL A 110 -6.20 -18.42 -6.38
CA VAL A 110 -6.27 -17.25 -7.27
C VAL A 110 -4.86 -16.81 -7.66
N HIS A 111 -3.92 -16.76 -6.71
CA HIS A 111 -2.52 -16.42 -6.96
C HIS A 111 -1.91 -17.29 -8.07
N LEU A 112 -1.98 -18.61 -7.92
CA LEU A 112 -1.46 -19.57 -8.91
C LEU A 112 -2.14 -19.43 -10.27
N ASN A 113 -3.43 -19.11 -10.30
CA ASN A 113 -4.15 -18.86 -11.55
C ASN A 113 -3.69 -17.58 -12.24
N ARG A 114 -3.39 -16.51 -11.49
CA ARG A 114 -2.83 -15.27 -12.03
C ARG A 114 -1.43 -15.49 -12.57
N GLU A 115 -0.57 -16.21 -11.84
CA GLU A 115 0.79 -16.55 -12.28
C GLU A 115 0.77 -17.35 -13.59
N ARG A 116 -0.08 -18.38 -13.67
CA ARG A 116 -0.27 -19.16 -14.91
C ARG A 116 -0.78 -18.31 -16.06
N ALA A 117 -1.68 -17.35 -15.81
CA ALA A 117 -2.16 -16.44 -16.83
C ALA A 117 -1.04 -15.50 -17.32
N ALA A 118 -0.22 -14.98 -16.42
CA ALA A 118 0.94 -14.15 -16.76
C ALA A 118 1.97 -14.93 -17.59
N TYR A 119 2.32 -16.15 -17.18
CA TYR A 119 3.23 -17.01 -17.93
C TYR A 119 2.73 -17.30 -19.36
N ARG A 120 1.43 -17.60 -19.52
CA ARG A 120 0.83 -17.81 -20.85
C ARG A 120 0.92 -16.57 -21.74
N ARG A 121 0.77 -15.37 -21.18
CA ARG A 121 0.90 -14.11 -21.93
C ARG A 121 2.34 -13.91 -22.41
N LEU A 122 3.32 -14.12 -21.54
CA LEU A 122 4.74 -14.01 -21.90
C LEU A 122 5.13 -15.00 -23.01
N CYS A 123 4.65 -16.25 -22.94
CA CYS A 123 4.89 -17.23 -24.02
C CYS A 123 4.22 -16.81 -25.34
N ALA A 124 3.01 -16.26 -25.29
CA ALA A 124 2.30 -15.80 -26.49
C ALA A 124 2.96 -14.59 -27.15
N GLU A 125 3.57 -13.69 -26.35
CA GLU A 125 4.34 -12.55 -26.85
C GLU A 125 5.64 -13.00 -27.55
N ASP A 126 6.34 -14.00 -26.99
CA ASP A 126 7.55 -14.58 -27.61
C ASP A 126 7.22 -15.32 -28.93
N ASP A 127 6.15 -16.11 -28.95
CA ASP A 127 5.68 -16.78 -30.16
C ASP A 127 5.29 -15.77 -31.25
N SER A 128 4.70 -14.62 -30.87
CA SER A 128 4.36 -13.52 -31.78
C SER A 128 5.59 -12.81 -32.37
N LEU A 129 6.70 -12.75 -31.62
CA LEU A 129 7.98 -12.18 -32.06
C LEU A 129 8.78 -13.16 -32.94
N SER A 130 8.58 -14.47 -32.78
CA SER A 130 9.30 -15.52 -33.51
C SER A 130 8.84 -15.74 -34.97
N GLY A 131 7.77 -15.08 -35.40
CA GLY A 131 7.38 -15.00 -36.82
C GLY A 131 7.06 -16.33 -37.50
N LEU A 132 6.63 -17.35 -36.75
CA LEU A 132 6.20 -18.63 -37.31
C LEU A 132 4.67 -18.81 -37.21
N THR A 133 4.05 -18.91 -38.40
CA THR A 133 2.65 -19.24 -38.75
C THR A 133 1.67 -18.06 -38.79
N LEU A 134 1.33 -17.53 -39.97
CA LEU A 134 0.39 -18.04 -40.99
C LEU A 134 -0.98 -18.47 -40.41
N GLY A 135 -1.91 -17.52 -40.39
CA GLY A 135 -3.33 -17.74 -40.65
C GLY A 135 -4.15 -18.40 -39.54
N GLU A 136 -4.74 -17.59 -38.67
CA GLU A 136 -6.18 -17.65 -38.33
C GLU A 136 -6.54 -16.43 -37.46
N LYS A 137 -7.54 -15.65 -37.92
CA LYS A 137 -8.23 -14.67 -37.09
C LYS A 137 -8.97 -15.43 -35.99
N GLY A 138 -8.68 -15.17 -34.72
CA GLY A 138 -9.48 -15.74 -33.63
C GLY A 138 -9.06 -15.21 -32.26
N HIS A 139 -9.75 -14.18 -31.80
CA HIS A 139 -9.81 -13.70 -30.42
C HIS A 139 -8.48 -13.48 -29.70
N SER A 140 -8.07 -12.21 -29.63
CA SER A 140 -7.35 -11.70 -28.45
C SER A 140 -8.28 -11.78 -27.24
N ASP A 141 -8.65 -12.99 -26.82
CA ASP A 141 -9.16 -13.22 -25.47
C ASP A 141 -7.95 -13.00 -24.57
N SER A 142 -7.70 -11.73 -24.24
CA SER A 142 -6.82 -11.37 -23.13
C SER A 142 -7.36 -12.14 -21.94
N VAL A 143 -6.73 -13.26 -21.58
CA VAL A 143 -7.16 -14.14 -20.49
C VAL A 143 -7.35 -13.24 -19.27
N ALA A 144 -8.59 -12.94 -18.89
CA ALA A 144 -8.87 -11.96 -17.85
C ALA A 144 -8.16 -12.42 -16.58
N THR A 145 -7.33 -11.54 -16.00
CA THR A 145 -6.61 -11.88 -14.77
C THR A 145 -7.65 -12.03 -13.65
N PRO A 146 -7.77 -13.21 -13.00
CA PRO A 146 -8.80 -13.41 -12.00
C PRO A 146 -8.59 -12.46 -10.82
N ALA A 147 -9.64 -11.76 -10.41
CA ALA A 147 -9.60 -10.87 -9.26
C ALA A 147 -9.44 -11.67 -7.96
N TYR A 148 -8.71 -11.12 -6.98
CA TYR A 148 -8.72 -11.68 -5.64
C TYR A 148 -10.08 -11.46 -4.99
N PRO A 149 -10.63 -12.46 -4.27
CA PRO A 149 -11.83 -12.27 -3.48
C PRO A 149 -11.55 -11.26 -2.36
N ARG A 150 -12.55 -10.42 -2.05
CA ARG A 150 -12.46 -9.35 -1.05
C ARG A 150 -13.52 -9.57 0.03
N HIS A 151 -13.10 -9.57 1.29
CA HIS A 151 -14.00 -9.58 2.43
C HIS A 151 -13.51 -8.65 3.55
N CYS A 152 -12.29 -8.85 4.05
CA CYS A 152 -11.70 -8.03 5.11
C CYS A 152 -10.24 -7.72 4.78
N LEU A 153 -9.92 -6.48 4.41
CA LEU A 153 -8.53 -6.10 4.21
C LEU A 153 -7.80 -5.96 5.55
N ARG A 154 -6.62 -6.60 5.62
CA ARG A 154 -5.61 -6.31 6.62
C ARG A 154 -4.45 -5.58 5.95
N LEU A 155 -4.09 -4.45 6.52
CA LEU A 155 -2.98 -3.62 6.07
C LEU A 155 -1.89 -3.62 7.14
N THR A 156 -0.64 -3.50 6.70
CA THR A 156 0.45 -3.03 7.53
C THR A 156 0.81 -1.64 7.05
N LEU A 157 0.70 -0.66 7.94
CA LEU A 157 0.92 0.75 7.66
C LEU A 157 2.19 1.23 8.37
N SER A 158 2.97 2.09 7.72
CA SER A 158 4.22 2.63 8.27
C SER A 158 4.27 4.15 8.18
N ASP A 159 4.83 4.81 9.20
CA ASP A 159 5.23 6.22 9.13
C ASP A 159 6.67 6.41 8.61
N GLY A 160 7.25 5.33 8.07
CA GLY A 160 8.66 5.23 7.68
C GLY A 160 9.57 4.70 8.79
N ASN A 161 9.10 4.60 10.04
CA ASN A 161 9.93 4.19 11.18
C ASN A 161 9.27 3.14 12.08
N SER A 162 7.95 3.22 12.24
CA SER A 162 7.14 2.31 13.02
C SER A 162 6.03 1.76 12.16
N GLU A 163 5.73 0.47 12.32
CA GLU A 163 4.61 -0.18 11.67
C GLU A 163 3.44 -0.37 12.64
N ILE A 164 2.23 -0.31 12.11
CA ILE A 164 0.99 -0.71 12.81
C ILE A 164 0.15 -1.60 11.90
N GLU A 165 -0.44 -2.64 12.46
CA GLU A 165 -1.44 -3.44 11.75
C GLU A 165 -2.78 -2.71 11.74
N ALA A 166 -3.50 -2.79 10.63
CA ALA A 166 -4.81 -2.19 10.48
C ALA A 166 -5.80 -3.15 9.81
N LEU A 167 -7.06 -3.08 10.20
CA LEU A 167 -8.16 -3.90 9.68
C LEU A 167 -9.28 -3.02 9.16
N GLU A 168 -9.81 -3.37 7.99
CA GLU A 168 -11.02 -2.77 7.44
C GLU A 168 -12.25 -3.13 8.30
N LEU A 169 -13.05 -2.14 8.69
CA LEU A 169 -14.28 -2.34 9.44
C LEU A 169 -15.43 -2.75 8.49
N ILE A 170 -15.81 -4.03 8.51
CA ILE A 170 -16.94 -4.56 7.73
C ILE A 170 -18.28 -4.22 8.38
N GLY A 171 -19.25 -3.73 7.60
CA GLY A 171 -20.68 -3.82 7.91
C GLY A 171 -21.21 -2.89 9.03
N LYS A 172 -20.64 -1.69 9.21
CA LYS A 172 -21.03 -0.79 10.30
C LYS A 172 -22.55 -0.48 10.30
N PRO A 173 -23.19 -0.46 11.49
CA PRO A 173 -23.46 0.86 12.04
C PRO A 173 -22.88 0.97 13.44
N PHE A 174 -21.98 1.94 13.64
CA PHE A 174 -21.72 2.45 14.98
C PHE A 174 -22.68 3.61 15.22
N SER A 175 -23.25 3.71 16.43
CA SER A 175 -24.20 4.76 16.80
C SER A 175 -23.47 6.10 16.87
N PHE A 176 -23.27 6.72 15.71
CA PHE A 176 -22.66 8.03 15.61
C PHE A 176 -23.67 9.09 16.01
N VAL A 177 -23.36 9.82 17.08
CA VAL A 177 -24.10 11.02 17.47
C VAL A 177 -23.47 12.19 16.71
N LEU A 178 -24.28 12.85 15.89
CA LEU A 178 -23.88 14.04 15.12
C LEU A 178 -23.37 15.11 16.10
N GLY A 179 -22.09 15.46 16.00
CA GLY A 179 -21.44 16.47 16.84
C GLY A 179 -20.66 15.94 18.06
N GLU A 180 -20.68 14.63 18.33
CA GLU A 180 -19.95 14.03 19.46
C GLU A 180 -18.91 12.98 19.04
N THR A 181 -19.04 12.37 17.86
CA THR A 181 -18.07 11.36 17.41
C THR A 181 -16.89 12.06 16.72
N PRO A 182 -15.68 12.06 17.30
CA PRO A 182 -14.51 12.56 16.60
C PRO A 182 -14.11 11.60 15.47
N ILE A 183 -13.60 12.15 14.37
CA ILE A 183 -13.00 11.44 13.23
C ILE A 183 -11.62 10.94 13.67
N ASP A 184 -11.60 9.94 14.54
CA ASP A 184 -10.40 9.34 15.11
C ASP A 184 -10.42 7.82 14.88
N VAL A 185 -9.30 7.24 14.45
CA VAL A 185 -9.20 5.80 14.14
C VAL A 185 -8.97 4.99 15.42
N PRO A 186 -9.90 4.11 15.83
CA PRO A 186 -9.73 3.34 17.06
C PRO A 186 -8.62 2.30 16.93
N ILE A 187 -7.81 2.20 17.99
CA ILE A 187 -6.74 1.24 18.14
C ILE A 187 -7.05 0.36 19.33
N VAL A 188 -7.18 -0.94 19.07
CA VAL A 188 -7.53 -1.96 20.06
C VAL A 188 -6.54 -3.09 19.95
N GLY A 189 -5.80 -3.33 21.04
CA GLY A 189 -4.75 -4.34 21.06
C GLY A 189 -3.61 -4.07 20.08
N GLY A 190 -3.32 -2.80 19.80
CA GLY A 190 -2.28 -2.39 18.85
C GLY A 190 -2.67 -2.51 17.38
N ILE A 191 -3.94 -2.80 17.08
CA ILE A 191 -4.48 -2.89 15.73
C ILE A 191 -5.40 -1.69 15.49
N ALA A 192 -5.19 -0.97 14.40
CA ALA A 192 -6.05 0.12 13.94
C ALA A 192 -7.27 -0.44 13.20
N PHE A 193 -8.45 0.12 13.47
CA PHE A 193 -9.69 -0.28 12.80
C PHE A 193 -10.15 0.85 11.88
N LEU A 194 -10.04 0.60 10.58
CA LEU A 194 -10.18 1.57 9.52
C LEU A 194 -11.60 1.63 8.99
N ASP A 195 -12.20 2.81 9.01
CA ASP A 195 -13.39 3.13 8.21
C ASP A 195 -12.94 3.64 6.84
N PRO A 196 -13.49 3.13 5.72
CA PRO A 196 -13.26 3.73 4.41
C PRO A 196 -13.53 5.23 4.35
N ASP A 197 -14.47 5.74 5.15
CA ASP A 197 -14.82 7.18 5.17
C ASP A 197 -13.74 8.06 5.83
N ASP A 198 -12.84 7.46 6.63
CA ASP A 198 -11.77 8.16 7.35
C ASP A 198 -10.42 8.16 6.58
N ILE A 199 -10.40 7.66 5.34
CA ILE A 199 -9.17 7.39 4.57
C ILE A 199 -9.16 8.13 3.24
N GLU A 200 -8.02 8.76 2.94
CA GLU A 200 -7.69 9.30 1.63
C GLU A 200 -6.48 8.57 1.04
N ILE A 201 -6.58 8.14 -0.23
CA ILE A 201 -5.48 7.47 -0.94
C ILE A 201 -4.72 8.50 -1.78
N LEU A 202 -3.47 8.77 -1.41
CA LEU A 202 -2.61 9.73 -2.11
C LEU A 202 -1.92 9.15 -3.36
N GLY A 203 -1.92 7.82 -3.53
CA GLY A 203 -1.25 7.14 -4.63
C GLY A 203 0.25 6.92 -4.36
N GLY A 204 1.03 6.78 -5.43
CA GLY A 204 2.46 6.43 -5.35
C GLY A 204 2.73 4.93 -5.51
N SER A 205 3.97 4.59 -5.83
CA SER A 205 4.44 3.20 -5.97
C SER A 205 5.96 3.14 -5.81
N LEU A 206 6.45 2.08 -5.19
CA LEU A 206 7.88 1.82 -5.01
C LEU A 206 8.28 0.60 -5.85
N GLU A 207 8.92 0.83 -7.00
CA GLU A 207 9.29 -0.24 -7.93
C GLU A 207 10.25 -1.27 -7.30
N GLU A 208 11.15 -0.83 -6.40
CA GLU A 208 12.15 -1.71 -5.77
C GLU A 208 11.57 -2.62 -4.68
N GLU A 209 10.37 -2.31 -4.14
CA GLU A 209 9.80 -3.06 -3.04
C GLU A 209 8.95 -4.26 -3.48
N ASP A 210 8.62 -4.39 -4.77
CA ASP A 210 7.74 -5.45 -5.29
C ASP A 210 8.22 -6.87 -4.90
N THR A 211 9.53 -7.09 -4.87
CA THR A 211 10.11 -8.39 -4.48
C THR A 211 9.90 -8.67 -3.00
N TRP A 212 10.04 -7.64 -2.15
CA TRP A 212 9.87 -7.78 -0.71
C TRP A 212 8.39 -7.96 -0.35
N HIS A 213 7.50 -7.18 -0.97
CA HIS A 213 6.05 -7.33 -0.87
C HIS A 213 5.61 -8.74 -1.24
N TYR A 214 6.16 -9.29 -2.33
CA TYR A 214 5.89 -10.67 -2.75
C TYR A 214 6.36 -11.69 -1.70
N SER A 215 7.58 -11.54 -1.16
CA SER A 215 8.11 -12.44 -0.14
C SER A 215 7.24 -12.43 1.12
N ARG A 216 6.90 -11.24 1.63
CA ARG A 216 6.04 -11.07 2.82
C ARG A 216 4.66 -11.68 2.60
N PHE A 217 4.06 -11.46 1.43
CA PHE A 217 2.78 -12.07 1.05
C PHE A 217 2.86 -13.60 1.08
N ARG A 218 3.90 -14.20 0.49
CA ARG A 218 4.07 -15.66 0.44
C ARG A 218 4.28 -16.27 1.83
N GLU A 219 5.10 -15.63 2.66
CA GLU A 219 5.35 -16.07 4.03
C GLU A 219 4.07 -16.05 4.87
N GLU A 220 3.33 -14.94 4.83
CA GLU A 220 2.08 -14.78 5.56
C GLU A 220 1.03 -15.80 5.10
N LEU A 221 0.83 -15.91 3.78
CA LEU A 221 -0.15 -16.82 3.19
C LEU A 221 0.17 -18.28 3.57
N THR A 222 1.45 -18.66 3.53
CA THR A 222 1.91 -19.98 3.95
C THR A 222 1.65 -20.23 5.44
N SER A 223 1.86 -19.23 6.30
CA SER A 223 1.55 -19.34 7.73
C SER A 223 0.06 -19.58 7.96
N ARG A 224 -0.79 -18.76 7.33
CA ARG A 224 -2.25 -18.87 7.45
C ARG A 224 -2.79 -20.21 6.95
N MET A 225 -2.27 -20.72 5.82
CA MET A 225 -2.64 -22.05 5.32
C MET A 225 -2.29 -23.16 6.34
N LYS A 226 -1.15 -23.06 7.04
CA LYS A 226 -0.78 -24.02 8.09
C LYS A 226 -1.73 -23.94 9.28
N GLU A 227 -2.08 -22.73 9.71
CA GLU A 227 -3.01 -22.50 10.82
C GLU A 227 -4.41 -23.03 10.50
N GLU A 228 -4.94 -22.73 9.30
CA GLU A 228 -6.22 -23.25 8.82
C GLU A 228 -6.23 -24.78 8.76
N LEU A 229 -5.13 -25.42 8.33
CA LEU A 229 -5.00 -26.89 8.35
C LEU A 229 -5.03 -27.46 9.77
N VAL A 230 -4.38 -26.80 10.73
CA VAL A 230 -4.39 -27.22 12.14
C VAL A 230 -5.82 -27.11 12.69
N LEU A 231 -6.53 -26.02 12.40
CA LEU A 231 -7.92 -25.82 12.79
C LEU A 231 -8.84 -26.87 12.13
N ALA A 232 -8.71 -27.12 10.84
CA ALA A 232 -9.50 -28.13 10.13
C ALA A 232 -9.34 -29.52 10.75
N LYS A 233 -8.09 -29.93 11.04
CA LYS A 233 -7.80 -31.20 11.74
C LYS A 233 -8.43 -31.25 13.12
N LYS A 234 -8.36 -30.16 13.89
CA LYS A 234 -8.96 -30.05 15.22
C LYS A 234 -10.49 -30.18 15.16
N HIS A 235 -11.12 -29.66 14.11
CA HIS A 235 -12.58 -29.68 13.94
C HIS A 235 -13.10 -30.89 13.13
N GLY A 236 -12.23 -31.79 12.68
CA GLY A 236 -12.63 -32.95 11.87
C GLY A 236 -13.06 -32.59 10.44
N THR A 237 -12.77 -31.38 9.99
CA THR A 237 -13.10 -30.90 8.64
C THR A 237 -12.11 -31.49 7.63
N PRO A 238 -12.57 -32.20 6.58
CA PRO A 238 -11.66 -32.72 5.57
C PRO A 238 -10.96 -31.60 4.81
N CYS A 239 -9.65 -31.70 4.56
CA CYS A 239 -8.85 -30.64 3.94
C CYS A 239 -9.39 -30.16 2.58
N LYS A 240 -10.10 -31.02 1.83
CA LYS A 240 -10.74 -30.64 0.56
C LYS A 240 -11.74 -29.49 0.69
N HIS A 241 -12.34 -29.29 1.87
CA HIS A 241 -13.29 -28.21 2.11
C HIS A 241 -12.60 -26.85 2.31
N LEU A 242 -11.29 -26.81 2.58
CA LEU A 242 -10.54 -25.55 2.69
C LEU A 242 -10.37 -24.83 1.34
N PHE A 243 -10.53 -25.58 0.24
CA PHE A 243 -10.45 -25.08 -1.15
C PHE A 243 -11.81 -24.69 -1.72
N ALA A 244 -12.91 -24.88 -0.98
CA ALA A 244 -14.23 -24.55 -1.46
C ALA A 244 -14.50 -23.06 -1.22
N THR A 245 -14.83 -22.33 -2.28
CA THR A 245 -15.50 -21.02 -2.19
C THR A 245 -16.97 -21.30 -1.89
N GLU A 246 -17.42 -21.04 -0.66
CA GLU A 246 -18.86 -20.99 -0.35
C GLU A 246 -19.52 -19.76 -0.99
#